data_AF-A0A1I1LBN7-F1
#
_entry.id   AF-A0A1I1LBN7-F1
#
_cell.length_a   1.000
_cell.length_b   1.000
_cell.length_c   1.000
_cell.angle_alpha   90.00
_cell.angle_beta   90.00
_cell.angle_gamma   90.00
#
_symmetry.space_group_name_H-M   'P 1'
#
loop_
_entity.id
_entity.type
_entity.pdbx_description
1 polymer ?
#
loop_
_entity_poly.entity_id
_entity_poly.type
_entity_poly.pdbx_seq_one_letter_code
_entity_poly.pdbx_strand_id
1 'polypeptide(L)'
;MRIDKRMLDDIPAWLEKQEDIPSGWLYIGDEKERYLLGQPGRRNMLVFGVNPSTASAGENNLDPTIKRVRKFVQKDPCCDGWIMANLYPLRATNPDDLPAKADKKLIEKNLKVLEALQKSYFIDKVWAAWGDLIDSRDYLGNTLYDIQDTIKEAEWYYLGTTTRWGNPRHPLYLKGDSEFQWFPVFDYACECRSNV
;
A
#
# COMPACT_ATOMS: atom_id res chain seq x y z
N MET A 1 11.02 -9.99 9.75
CA MET A 1 11.33 -8.83 10.64
C MET A 1 10.46 -8.91 11.88
N ARG A 2 10.98 -8.53 13.06
CA ARG A 2 10.17 -8.42 14.28
C ARG A 2 9.54 -7.04 14.33
N ILE A 3 8.23 -6.96 14.11
CA ILE A 3 7.44 -5.79 14.50
C ILE A 3 7.32 -5.82 16.02
N ASP A 4 7.92 -4.84 16.69
CA ASP A 4 7.87 -4.73 18.14
C ASP A 4 6.89 -3.63 18.57
N LYS A 5 6.53 -3.65 19.86
CA LYS A 5 5.54 -2.72 20.41
C LYS A 5 6.00 -1.25 20.28
N ARG A 6 7.30 -0.98 20.40
CA ARG A 6 7.82 0.40 20.34
C ARG A 6 7.63 1.00 18.95
N MET A 7 7.84 0.21 17.90
CA MET A 7 7.53 0.61 16.53
C MET A 7 6.05 0.91 16.34
N LEU A 8 5.16 0.05 16.86
CA LEU A 8 3.71 0.22 16.69
C LEU A 8 3.13 1.39 17.50
N ASP A 9 3.76 1.74 18.62
CA ASP A 9 3.34 2.85 19.48
C ASP A 9 3.73 4.22 18.87
N ASP A 10 4.90 4.33 18.23
CA ASP A 10 5.42 5.56 17.61
C ASP A 10 6.39 5.23 16.47
N ILE A 11 5.88 5.21 15.23
CA ILE A 11 6.70 4.91 14.04
C ILE A 11 7.79 5.97 13.82
N PRO A 12 7.51 7.30 13.85
CA PRO A 12 8.53 8.33 13.70
C PRO A 12 9.69 8.20 14.69
N ALA A 13 9.41 8.08 15.99
CA ALA A 13 10.46 7.96 17.01
C ALA A 13 11.25 6.63 16.90
N TRP A 14 10.62 5.59 16.34
CA TRP A 14 11.31 4.34 16.03
C TRP A 14 12.24 4.49 14.81
N LEU A 15 11.81 5.20 13.76
CA LEU A 15 12.58 5.46 12.55
C LEU A 15 13.81 6.32 12.81
N GLU A 16 13.74 7.32 13.69
CA GLU A 16 14.88 8.17 14.06
C GLU A 16 16.08 7.38 14.62
N LYS A 17 15.85 6.15 15.07
CA LYS A 17 16.88 5.26 15.62
C LYS A 17 17.43 4.28 14.58
N GLN A 18 16.93 4.29 13.35
CA GLN A 18 17.38 3.41 12.27
C GLN A 18 18.40 4.16 11.40
N GLU A 19 19.69 3.82 11.54
CA GLU A 19 20.78 4.47 10.80
C GLU A 19 20.81 4.07 9.31
N ASP A 20 20.21 2.93 8.96
CA ASP A 20 20.19 2.36 7.60
C ASP A 20 19.05 2.91 6.73
N ILE A 21 18.07 3.60 7.33
CA ILE A 21 16.96 4.24 6.62
C ILE A 21 17.33 5.71 6.35
N PRO A 22 17.45 6.13 5.07
CA PRO A 22 17.79 7.51 4.76
C PRO A 22 16.77 8.51 5.35
N SER A 23 17.26 9.66 5.80
CA SER A 23 16.40 10.72 6.36
C SER A 23 15.25 11.10 5.40
N GLY A 24 14.05 11.29 5.97
CA GLY A 24 12.83 11.58 5.24
C GLY A 24 12.14 10.37 4.59
N TRP A 25 12.71 9.17 4.72
CA TRP A 25 12.07 7.94 4.28
C TRP A 25 11.35 7.21 5.42
N LEU A 26 10.22 6.62 5.08
CA LEU A 26 9.53 5.61 5.86
C LEU A 26 9.82 4.24 5.24
N TYR A 27 10.35 3.32 6.03
CA TYR A 27 10.54 1.93 5.61
C TYR A 27 10.30 0.98 6.78
N ILE A 28 9.35 0.07 6.59
CA ILE A 28 9.06 -1.01 7.53
C ILE A 28 9.05 -2.31 6.72
N GLY A 29 10.16 -3.04 6.78
CA GLY A 29 10.34 -4.28 6.04
C GLY A 29 11.76 -4.81 6.09
N ASP A 30 11.97 -5.95 5.44
CA ASP A 30 13.26 -6.61 5.25
C ASP A 30 13.30 -7.26 3.85
N GLU A 31 14.16 -8.25 3.65
CA GLU A 31 14.32 -8.97 2.39
C GLU A 31 13.14 -9.89 2.04
N LYS A 32 12.29 -10.24 3.02
CA LYS A 32 11.15 -11.16 2.85
C LYS A 32 9.81 -10.45 2.83
N GLU A 33 9.66 -9.42 3.65
CA GLU A 33 8.39 -8.77 3.91
C GLU A 33 8.56 -7.25 3.81
N ARG A 34 7.61 -6.55 3.20
CA ARG A 34 7.57 -5.08 3.21
C ARG A 34 6.16 -4.60 3.50
N TYR A 35 6.02 -3.92 4.61
CA TYR A 35 4.76 -3.39 5.10
C TYR A 35 4.56 -1.96 4.59
N LEU A 36 5.56 -1.09 4.78
CA LEU A 36 5.50 0.32 4.35
C LEU A 36 6.78 0.74 3.63
N LEU A 37 6.61 1.57 2.60
CA LEU A 37 7.68 2.31 1.94
C LEU A 37 7.14 3.68 1.54
N GLY A 38 7.78 4.77 1.92
CA GLY A 38 7.28 6.10 1.59
C GLY A 38 8.25 7.22 1.85
N GLN A 39 7.84 8.42 1.45
CA GLN A 39 8.39 9.69 1.92
C GLN A 39 7.20 10.48 2.47
N PRO A 40 6.89 10.33 3.76
CA PRO A 40 5.74 11.00 4.35
C PRO A 40 5.93 12.52 4.38
N GLY A 41 4.85 13.24 4.10
CA GLY A 41 4.70 14.68 4.24
C GLY A 41 3.67 15.01 5.32
N ARG A 42 3.09 16.21 5.25
CA ARG A 42 2.02 16.65 6.17
C ARG A 42 0.68 16.01 5.82
N ARG A 43 0.40 15.78 4.54
CA ARG A 43 -0.81 15.14 4.03
C ARG A 43 -0.43 14.05 3.05
N ASN A 44 -0.73 12.81 3.41
CA ASN A 44 -0.19 11.65 2.73
C ASN A 44 -1.23 10.94 1.88
N MET A 45 -0.81 10.55 0.68
CA MET A 45 -1.52 9.57 -0.13
C MET A 45 -1.05 8.16 0.26
N LEU A 46 -1.96 7.34 0.76
CA LEU A 46 -1.69 5.92 1.02
C LEU A 46 -2.04 5.11 -0.22
N VAL A 47 -1.08 4.39 -0.79
CA VAL A 47 -1.26 3.65 -2.04
C VAL A 47 -1.23 2.16 -1.75
N PHE A 48 -2.19 1.40 -2.30
CA PHE A 48 -2.26 -0.06 -2.17
C PHE A 48 -2.03 -0.76 -3.52
N GLY A 49 -0.94 -1.50 -3.60
CA GLY A 49 -0.72 -2.55 -4.60
C GLY A 49 -1.04 -3.95 -4.07
N VAL A 50 -0.82 -5.00 -4.85
CA VAL A 50 -1.05 -6.39 -4.41
C VAL A 50 0.03 -6.86 -3.44
N ASN A 51 1.29 -6.81 -3.86
CA ASN A 51 2.42 -7.27 -3.07
C ASN A 51 3.68 -6.46 -3.39
N PRO A 52 4.62 -6.32 -2.43
CA PRO A 52 5.88 -5.66 -2.69
C PRO A 52 6.77 -6.48 -3.61
N SER A 53 7.55 -5.79 -4.45
CA SER A 53 8.62 -6.36 -5.26
C SER A 53 9.98 -6.01 -4.64
N THR A 54 10.87 -5.34 -5.37
CA THR A 54 12.25 -5.08 -4.95
C THR A 54 12.45 -3.75 -4.23
N ALA A 55 11.59 -2.74 -4.43
CA ALA A 55 11.88 -1.40 -3.90
C ALA A 55 12.04 -1.33 -2.37
N SER A 56 13.01 -0.53 -1.93
CA SER A 56 13.30 -0.20 -0.53
C SER A 56 13.57 1.31 -0.41
N ALA A 57 13.85 1.81 0.80
CA ALA A 57 14.13 3.23 1.01
C ALA A 57 15.42 3.66 0.30
N GLY A 58 15.41 4.90 -0.20
CA GLY A 58 16.52 5.51 -0.91
C GLY A 58 16.25 5.69 -2.41
N GLU A 59 16.71 6.81 -2.96
CA GLU A 59 16.42 7.23 -4.34
C GLU A 59 16.89 6.22 -5.41
N ASN A 60 18.02 5.55 -5.16
CA ASN A 60 18.57 4.55 -6.07
C ASN A 60 17.87 3.18 -5.99
N ASN A 61 17.00 2.98 -5.00
CA ASN A 61 16.34 1.71 -4.72
C ASN A 61 14.89 1.67 -5.21
N LEU A 62 14.46 2.66 -5.99
CA LEU A 62 13.09 2.77 -6.48
C LEU A 62 12.83 1.98 -7.75
N ASP A 63 11.78 1.16 -7.71
CA ASP A 63 11.24 0.46 -8.87
C ASP A 63 10.37 1.40 -9.76
N PRO A 64 10.01 0.96 -10.99
CA PRO A 64 9.16 1.74 -11.89
C PRO A 64 7.80 2.13 -11.30
N THR A 65 7.21 1.28 -10.45
CA THR A 65 5.90 1.53 -9.83
C THR A 65 6.00 2.71 -8.88
N ILE A 66 6.98 2.73 -7.96
CA ILE A 66 7.18 3.84 -7.03
C ILE A 66 7.50 5.13 -7.78
N LYS A 67 8.29 5.07 -8.87
CA LYS A 67 8.55 6.24 -9.71
C LYS A 67 7.27 6.80 -10.33
N ARG A 68 6.29 5.97 -10.71
CA ARG A 68 4.99 6.44 -11.19
C ARG A 68 4.12 6.98 -10.06
N VAL A 69 4.07 6.31 -8.91
CA VAL A 69 3.35 6.80 -7.73
C VAL A 69 3.80 8.21 -7.37
N ARG A 70 5.10 8.45 -7.27
CA ARG A 70 5.65 9.80 -6.99
C ARG A 70 5.18 10.84 -8.00
N LYS A 71 5.21 10.53 -9.30
CA LYS A 71 4.76 11.45 -10.36
C LYS A 71 3.28 11.82 -10.25
N PHE A 72 2.44 10.90 -9.81
CA PHE A 72 1.01 11.18 -9.65
C PHE A 72 0.74 11.95 -8.35
N VAL A 73 1.39 11.59 -7.25
CA VAL A 73 1.29 12.32 -5.98
C VAL A 73 1.77 13.77 -6.13
N GLN A 74 2.87 14.01 -6.85
CA GLN A 74 3.38 15.36 -7.13
C GLN A 74 2.40 16.26 -7.92
N LYS A 75 1.41 15.67 -8.59
CA LYS A 75 0.36 16.40 -9.33
C LYS A 75 -0.91 16.59 -8.51
N ASP A 76 -1.03 15.89 -7.37
CA ASP A 76 -2.18 16.03 -6.50
C ASP A 76 -2.12 17.37 -5.76
N PRO A 77 -3.19 18.17 -5.75
CA PRO A 77 -3.17 19.48 -5.10
C PRO A 77 -3.22 19.40 -3.57
N CYS A 78 -3.60 18.24 -2.99
CA CYS A 78 -3.81 18.09 -1.55
C CYS A 78 -2.64 17.39 -0.88
N CYS A 79 -2.10 16.32 -1.48
CA CYS A 79 -1.06 15.51 -0.88
C CYS A 79 0.36 16.03 -1.18
N ASP A 80 1.20 16.09 -0.15
CA ASP A 80 2.63 16.42 -0.25
C ASP A 80 3.54 15.24 0.12
N GLY A 81 2.96 14.12 0.54
CA GLY A 81 3.65 12.87 0.87
C GLY A 81 2.98 11.64 0.28
N TRP A 82 3.74 10.54 0.22
CA TRP A 82 3.24 9.25 -0.27
C TRP A 82 3.74 8.11 0.60
N ILE A 83 2.88 7.11 0.77
CA ILE A 83 3.17 5.89 1.51
C ILE A 83 2.60 4.73 0.72
N MET A 84 3.46 3.79 0.32
CA MET A 84 3.08 2.55 -0.36
C MET A 84 2.92 1.44 0.67
N ALA A 85 1.72 0.85 0.70
CA ALA A 85 1.40 -0.40 1.36
C ALA A 85 0.94 -1.42 0.31
N ASN A 86 0.67 -2.65 0.75
CA ASN A 86 0.18 -3.70 -0.12
C ASN A 86 -0.91 -4.51 0.57
N LEU A 87 -1.77 -5.15 -0.24
CA LEU A 87 -2.75 -6.11 0.26
C LEU A 87 -2.05 -7.24 1.02
N TYR A 88 -0.95 -7.76 0.48
CA TYR A 88 -0.15 -8.80 1.13
C TYR A 88 1.32 -8.38 1.23
N PRO A 89 1.95 -8.42 2.42
CA PRO A 89 3.28 -7.81 2.63
C PRO A 89 4.45 -8.70 2.17
N LEU A 90 4.22 -9.91 1.67
CA LEU A 90 5.28 -10.81 1.23
C LEU A 90 5.93 -10.29 -0.06
N ARG A 91 7.27 -10.16 -0.08
CA ARG A 91 8.01 -9.77 -1.27
C ARG A 91 8.00 -10.89 -2.31
N ALA A 92 7.56 -10.55 -3.52
CA ALA A 92 7.63 -11.43 -4.68
C ALA A 92 7.73 -10.57 -5.96
N THR A 93 8.73 -10.85 -6.80
CA THR A 93 8.89 -10.15 -8.08
C THR A 93 7.89 -10.66 -9.11
N ASN A 94 7.68 -11.98 -9.15
CA ASN A 94 6.60 -12.60 -9.89
C ASN A 94 5.41 -12.82 -8.92
N PRO A 95 4.24 -12.20 -9.16
CA PRO A 95 3.05 -12.42 -8.34
C PRO A 95 2.61 -13.89 -8.26
N ASP A 96 2.94 -14.71 -9.27
CA ASP A 96 2.65 -16.14 -9.24
C ASP A 96 3.42 -16.89 -8.14
N ASP A 97 4.51 -16.31 -7.63
CA ASP A 97 5.28 -16.85 -6.51
C ASP A 97 4.58 -16.62 -5.15
N LEU A 98 3.50 -15.83 -5.11
CA LEU A 98 2.68 -15.71 -3.92
C LEU A 98 2.07 -17.07 -3.56
N PRO A 99 2.05 -17.44 -2.26
CA PRO A 99 1.52 -18.73 -1.85
C PRO A 99 0.04 -18.81 -2.19
N ALA A 100 -0.47 -20.03 -2.45
CA ALA A 100 -1.89 -20.26 -2.70
C ALA A 100 -2.77 -19.99 -1.47
N LYS A 101 -2.21 -20.10 -0.26
CA LYS A 101 -2.86 -19.79 1.00
C LYS A 101 -2.08 -18.69 1.74
N ALA A 102 -2.79 -17.72 2.28
CA ALA A 102 -2.16 -16.68 3.09
C ALA A 102 -1.58 -17.22 4.39
N ASP A 103 -0.46 -16.65 4.81
CA ASP A 103 -0.02 -16.69 6.20
C ASP A 103 -0.82 -15.66 7.00
N LYS A 104 -1.70 -16.14 7.88
CA LYS A 104 -2.52 -15.29 8.76
C LYS A 104 -1.69 -14.35 9.61
N LYS A 105 -0.48 -14.75 10.03
CA LYS A 105 0.40 -13.89 10.82
C LYS A 105 0.92 -12.70 10.01
N LEU A 106 1.07 -12.84 8.69
CA LEU A 106 1.46 -11.72 7.83
C LEU A 106 0.31 -10.73 7.67
N ILE A 107 -0.92 -11.23 7.50
CA ILE A 107 -2.13 -10.38 7.45
C ILE A 107 -2.28 -9.62 8.77
N GLU A 108 -2.28 -10.30 9.91
CA GLU A 108 -2.41 -9.68 11.23
C GLU A 108 -1.32 -8.64 11.50
N LYS A 109 -0.07 -8.92 11.09
CA LYS A 109 1.03 -7.95 11.19
C LYS A 109 0.80 -6.74 10.29
N ASN A 110 0.31 -6.95 9.07
CA ASN A 110 0.02 -5.86 8.13
C ASN A 110 -1.04 -4.91 8.68
N LEU A 111 -2.15 -5.45 9.20
CA LEU A 111 -3.22 -4.66 9.80
C LEU A 111 -2.71 -3.83 10.99
N LYS A 112 -1.93 -4.43 11.89
CA LYS A 112 -1.31 -3.69 13.03
C LYS A 112 -0.41 -2.55 12.57
N VAL A 113 0.37 -2.75 11.50
CA VAL A 113 1.23 -1.69 10.96
C VAL A 113 0.38 -0.58 10.32
N LEU A 114 -0.72 -0.90 9.66
CA LEU A 114 -1.66 0.09 9.10
C LEU A 114 -2.39 0.89 10.20
N GLU A 115 -2.75 0.26 11.31
CA GLU A 115 -3.28 0.97 12.48
C GLU A 115 -2.25 1.94 13.07
N ALA A 116 -1.00 1.48 13.25
CA ALA A 116 0.09 2.32 13.76
C ALA A 116 0.43 3.47 12.79
N LEU A 117 0.37 3.22 11.48
CA LEU A 117 0.56 4.24 10.45
C LEU A 117 -0.43 5.39 10.61
N GLN A 118 -1.73 5.09 10.74
CA GLN A 118 -2.77 6.11 10.86
C GLN A 118 -2.67 6.94 12.14
N LYS A 119 -2.09 6.37 13.22
CA LYS A 119 -1.78 7.12 14.45
C LYS A 119 -0.59 8.07 14.28
N SER A 120 0.34 7.71 13.40
CA SER A 120 1.62 8.40 13.23
C SER A 120 1.60 9.44 12.12
N TYR A 121 0.77 9.25 11.09
CA TYR A 121 0.73 10.08 9.89
C TYR A 121 -0.70 10.38 9.48
N PHE A 122 -0.96 11.64 9.10
CA PHE A 122 -2.24 12.02 8.52
C PHE A 122 -2.36 11.49 7.09
N ILE A 123 -3.36 10.63 6.86
CA ILE A 123 -3.70 10.06 5.55
C ILE A 123 -4.86 10.86 4.98
N ASP A 124 -4.61 11.57 3.88
CA ASP A 124 -5.59 12.46 3.24
C ASP A 124 -6.52 11.69 2.29
N LYS A 125 -5.96 10.70 1.58
CA LYS A 125 -6.68 9.82 0.66
C LYS A 125 -5.98 8.50 0.47
N VAL A 126 -6.75 7.48 0.09
CA VAL A 126 -6.24 6.17 -0.28
C VAL A 126 -6.37 5.97 -1.79
N TRP A 127 -5.30 5.49 -2.41
CA TRP A 127 -5.27 5.13 -3.82
C TRP A 127 -5.21 3.60 -3.98
N ALA A 128 -6.32 3.03 -4.47
CA ALA A 128 -6.42 1.65 -4.94
C ALA A 128 -5.69 1.45 -6.28
N ALA A 129 -4.68 0.57 -6.31
CA ALA A 129 -3.77 0.44 -7.45
C ALA A 129 -3.30 -1.00 -7.71
N TRP A 130 -4.14 -2.00 -7.41
CA TRP A 130 -3.77 -3.43 -7.48
C TRP A 130 -3.88 -4.08 -8.87
N GLY A 131 -4.67 -3.53 -9.79
CA GLY A 131 -4.93 -4.14 -11.10
C GLY A 131 -5.59 -5.52 -10.99
N ASP A 132 -5.52 -6.31 -12.06
CA ASP A 132 -6.14 -7.64 -12.14
C ASP A 132 -5.42 -8.70 -11.29
N LEU A 133 -4.28 -8.37 -10.67
CA LEU A 133 -3.56 -9.28 -9.80
C LEU A 133 -4.31 -9.56 -8.49
N ILE A 134 -5.29 -8.73 -8.11
CA ILE A 134 -6.16 -9.03 -6.97
C ILE A 134 -6.93 -10.34 -7.15
N ASP A 135 -7.23 -10.72 -8.40
CA ASP A 135 -7.95 -11.94 -8.74
C ASP A 135 -7.05 -13.19 -8.78
N SER A 136 -5.74 -13.04 -8.55
CA SER A 136 -4.77 -14.14 -8.65
C SER A 136 -4.78 -15.08 -7.44
N ARG A 137 -5.32 -14.63 -6.30
CA ARG A 137 -5.34 -15.36 -5.03
C ARG A 137 -6.59 -15.02 -4.22
N ASP A 138 -7.32 -16.06 -3.84
CA ASP A 138 -8.58 -16.02 -3.08
C ASP A 138 -8.53 -15.19 -1.78
N TYR A 139 -7.37 -15.14 -1.12
CA TYR A 139 -7.23 -14.40 0.14
C TYR A 139 -7.07 -12.89 -0.05
N LEU A 140 -6.75 -12.40 -1.25
CA LEU A 140 -6.52 -10.97 -1.47
C LEU A 140 -7.79 -10.14 -1.28
N GLY A 141 -8.94 -10.66 -1.72
CA GLY A 141 -10.25 -10.04 -1.45
C GLY A 141 -10.58 -9.98 0.04
N ASN A 142 -10.34 -11.07 0.77
CA ASN A 142 -10.49 -11.09 2.24
C ASN A 142 -9.56 -10.10 2.93
N THR A 143 -8.30 -10.01 2.47
CA THR A 143 -7.32 -9.08 3.05
C THR A 143 -7.68 -7.63 2.74
N LEU A 144 -8.19 -7.34 1.54
CA LEU A 144 -8.71 -6.02 1.21
C LEU A 144 -9.89 -5.63 2.10
N TYR A 145 -10.81 -6.57 2.38
CA TYR A 145 -11.94 -6.32 3.27
C TYR A 145 -11.48 -5.92 4.69
N ASP A 146 -10.50 -6.63 5.24
CA ASP A 146 -9.94 -6.33 6.56
C ASP A 146 -9.17 -4.99 6.55
N ILE A 147 -8.41 -4.72 5.48
CA ILE A 147 -7.68 -3.46 5.30
C ILE A 147 -8.63 -2.27 5.21
N GLN A 148 -9.68 -2.33 4.37
CA GLN A 148 -10.61 -1.22 4.25
C GLN A 148 -11.37 -0.98 5.55
N ASP A 149 -11.65 -2.04 6.33
CA ASP A 149 -12.24 -1.88 7.65
C ASP A 149 -11.23 -1.26 8.64
N THR A 150 -9.93 -1.46 8.44
CA THR A 150 -8.88 -0.86 9.29
C THR A 150 -8.65 0.62 8.97
N ILE A 151 -8.83 1.06 7.72
CA ILE A 151 -8.64 2.46 7.31
C ILE A 151 -9.95 3.23 7.48
N LYS A 152 -10.07 4.02 8.57
CA LYS A 152 -11.35 4.62 8.98
C LYS A 152 -11.61 6.03 8.45
N GLU A 153 -10.58 6.86 8.36
CA GLU A 153 -10.75 8.32 8.16
C GLU A 153 -10.55 8.78 6.71
N ALA A 154 -9.96 7.94 5.86
CA ALA A 154 -9.57 8.32 4.51
C ALA A 154 -10.49 7.68 3.46
N GLU A 155 -10.94 8.50 2.52
CA GLU A 155 -11.69 8.03 1.36
C GLU A 155 -10.79 7.32 0.35
N TRP A 156 -11.37 6.35 -0.35
CA TRP A 156 -10.68 5.54 -1.35
C TRP A 156 -10.97 6.04 -2.75
N TYR A 157 -9.93 5.99 -3.59
CA TYR A 157 -9.97 6.43 -4.97
C TYR A 157 -9.24 5.44 -5.86
N TYR A 158 -9.67 5.36 -7.12
CA TYR A 158 -8.83 4.85 -8.21
C TYR A 158 -8.42 6.00 -9.12
N LEU A 159 -7.41 5.76 -9.96
CA LEU A 159 -6.88 6.76 -10.86
C LEU A 159 -7.17 6.38 -12.32
N GLY A 160 -7.80 7.28 -13.09
CA GLY A 160 -8.06 7.07 -14.51
C GLY A 160 -9.25 6.15 -14.78
N THR A 161 -9.00 4.97 -15.36
CA THR A 161 -10.04 3.97 -15.65
C THR A 161 -9.77 2.67 -14.92
N THR A 162 -10.79 1.84 -14.79
CA THR A 162 -10.63 0.46 -14.33
C THR A 162 -10.18 -0.47 -15.46
N THR A 163 -9.71 -1.67 -15.11
CA THR A 163 -9.44 -2.75 -16.07
C THR A 163 -10.74 -3.26 -16.69
N ARG A 164 -10.65 -4.19 -17.64
CA ARG A 164 -11.84 -4.83 -18.23
C ARG A 164 -12.69 -5.59 -17.21
N TRP A 165 -12.10 -5.94 -16.07
CA TRP A 165 -12.74 -6.67 -14.97
C TRP A 165 -13.24 -5.75 -13.86
N GLY A 166 -13.15 -4.42 -14.04
CA GLY A 166 -13.58 -3.45 -13.04
C GLY A 166 -12.53 -3.13 -11.97
N ASN A 167 -11.32 -3.70 -12.05
CA ASN A 167 -10.30 -3.49 -11.03
C ASN A 167 -9.59 -2.12 -11.18
N PRO A 168 -9.27 -1.40 -10.08
CA PRO A 168 -8.42 -0.22 -10.09
C PRO A 168 -7.06 -0.49 -10.77
N ARG A 169 -6.70 0.30 -11.78
CA ARG A 169 -5.49 0.04 -12.58
C ARG A 169 -4.20 0.24 -11.79
N HIS A 170 -3.24 -0.65 -12.03
CA HIS A 170 -1.88 -0.53 -11.52
C HIS A 170 -1.15 0.70 -12.10
N PRO A 171 -0.30 1.41 -11.33
CA PRO A 171 0.22 2.73 -11.73
C PRO A 171 0.98 2.72 -13.06
N LEU A 172 1.66 1.62 -13.39
CA LEU A 172 2.43 1.48 -14.62
C LEU A 172 1.59 1.68 -15.89
N TYR A 173 0.31 1.31 -15.86
CA TYR A 173 -0.58 1.33 -17.02
C TYR A 173 -1.42 2.61 -17.13
N LEU A 174 -1.18 3.59 -16.26
CA LEU A 174 -1.92 4.85 -16.25
C LEU A 174 -1.31 5.89 -17.18
N LYS A 175 -2.19 6.68 -17.79
CA LYS A 175 -1.79 7.88 -18.55
C LYS A 175 -1.42 9.00 -17.58
N GLY A 176 -0.52 9.87 -17.99
CA GLY A 176 0.04 10.90 -17.10
C GLY A 176 -0.95 11.97 -16.66
N ASP A 177 -2.07 12.12 -17.35
CA ASP A 177 -3.19 13.05 -17.14
C ASP A 177 -4.42 12.39 -16.52
N SER A 178 -4.27 11.17 -15.97
CA SER A 178 -5.35 10.49 -15.28
C SER A 178 -5.79 11.26 -14.02
N GLU A 179 -7.08 11.27 -13.74
CA GLU A 179 -7.69 11.94 -12.58
C GLU A 179 -8.24 10.94 -11.57
N PHE A 180 -8.20 11.31 -10.29
CA PHE A 180 -8.72 10.48 -9.20
C PHE A 180 -10.25 10.48 -9.21
N GLN A 181 -10.82 9.29 -9.03
CA GLN A 181 -12.26 9.06 -8.96
C GLN A 181 -12.55 8.27 -7.69
N TRP A 182 -13.62 8.64 -7.00
CA TRP A 182 -14.06 7.96 -5.77
C TRP A 182 -14.29 6.47 -6.03
N PHE A 183 -13.89 5.65 -5.07
CA PHE A 183 -13.94 4.19 -5.18
C PHE A 183 -14.77 3.58 -4.03
N PRO A 184 -15.86 2.84 -4.34
CA PRO A 184 -16.66 2.15 -3.33
C PRO A 184 -15.95 0.90 -2.81
N VAL A 185 -14.86 1.08 -2.06
CA VAL A 185 -13.98 -0.02 -1.64
C VAL A 185 -14.71 -1.09 -0.83
N PHE A 186 -15.71 -0.70 -0.02
CA PHE A 186 -16.45 -1.63 0.83
C PHE A 186 -17.29 -2.60 -0.01
N ASP A 187 -18.08 -2.08 -0.96
CA ASP A 187 -18.91 -2.90 -1.85
C ASP A 187 -18.03 -3.80 -2.72
N TYR A 188 -16.98 -3.22 -3.30
CA TYR A 188 -16.00 -3.96 -4.08
C TYR A 188 -15.34 -5.09 -3.28
N ALA A 189 -14.92 -4.83 -2.03
CA ALA A 189 -14.33 -5.85 -1.18
C ALA A 189 -15.33 -6.96 -0.80
N CYS A 190 -16.61 -6.62 -0.59
CA CYS A 190 -17.68 -7.60 -0.38
C CYS A 190 -17.87 -8.52 -1.60
N GLU A 191 -17.85 -7.96 -2.81
CA GLU A 191 -17.94 -8.72 -4.06
C GLU A 191 -16.74 -9.66 -4.23
N CYS A 192 -15.52 -9.18 -3.98
CA CYS A 192 -14.32 -10.02 -4.03
C CYS A 192 -14.41 -11.22 -3.09
N ARG A 193 -15.00 -11.07 -1.89
CA ARG A 193 -15.17 -12.17 -0.92
C ARG A 193 -16.25 -13.17 -1.35
N SER A 194 -17.27 -12.72 -2.08
CA SER A 194 -18.41 -13.55 -2.47
C SER A 194 -18.09 -14.48 -3.64
N ASN A 195 -16.98 -14.23 -4.34
CA ASN A 195 -16.51 -15.01 -5.49
C ASN A 195 -15.46 -16.09 -5.12
N VAL A 196 -15.21 -16.31 -3.82
CA VAL A 196 -14.22 -17.26 -3.27
C VAL A 196 -14.90 -18.49 -2.67
#